data_AF-A0A949LKV2-F1
#
_entry.id   AF-A0A949LKV2-F1
#
_cell.length_a   1.000
_cell.length_b   1.000
_cell.length_c   1.000
_cell.angle_alpha   90.00
_cell.angle_beta   90.00
_cell.angle_gamma   90.00
#
_symmetry.space_group_name_H-M   'P 1'
#
loop_
_entity.id
_entity.type
_entity.pdbx_description
1 polymer ?
#
loop_
_entity_poly.entity_id
_entity_poly.type
_entity_poly.pdbx_seq_one_letter_code
_entity_poly.pdbx_strand_id
1 'polypeptide(L)'
;MKTIRIAIADVDEKGYYKGSDDLTVDCNLEIGSEIAVFRLRGNLTVTGDMAARGSIVVGGYQIVRGNQIVRGYQSVRGYQSVRGNQVVGGYQIVRGNQDVRGDQSVRGDQVVGGYQIVRGNQDVGGDQSVRGNQDVGGDQSVRGNQSVRGNQIVSSHHFCRIRHFSGLYPYHIVAGITKDGVRRVHMGCLQHSIEEWEKIGIRDSNPREFPDDGSERSEQRVRAFEFAKQEALKLKMPETEQ
;
A
#
# COMPACT_ATOMS: atom_id res chain seq x y z
N MET A 1 -9.19 27.35 -36.00
CA MET A 1 -7.78 27.18 -35.56
C MET A 1 -6.90 27.39 -36.78
N LYS A 2 -6.03 28.41 -36.78
CA LYS A 2 -4.97 28.52 -37.77
C LYS A 2 -3.79 27.71 -37.24
N THR A 3 -3.52 26.57 -37.85
CA THR A 3 -2.32 25.77 -37.57
C THR A 3 -1.12 26.52 -38.14
N ILE A 4 -0.18 26.96 -37.29
CA ILE A 4 1.11 27.48 -37.74
C ILE A 4 2.03 26.28 -37.94
N ARG A 5 2.48 26.06 -39.18
CA ARG A 5 3.63 25.19 -39.47
C ARG A 5 4.86 26.07 -39.33
N ILE A 6 5.67 25.85 -38.30
CA ILE A 6 6.98 26.53 -38.19
C ILE A 6 7.84 26.06 -39.36
N ALA A 7 8.06 26.94 -40.32
CA ALA A 7 9.14 26.78 -41.29
C ALA A 7 10.45 27.28 -40.67
N ILE A 8 11.61 26.89 -41.20
CA ILE A 8 12.93 27.38 -40.73
C ILE A 8 13.02 28.93 -40.72
N ALA A 9 12.15 29.64 -41.43
CA ALA A 9 12.07 31.10 -41.43
C ALA A 9 11.43 31.71 -40.15
N ASP A 10 10.76 30.92 -39.30
CA ASP A 10 10.07 31.40 -38.10
C ASP A 10 10.91 31.27 -36.82
N VAL A 11 12.15 30.79 -36.95
CA VAL A 11 13.16 30.77 -35.89
C VAL A 11 14.18 31.87 -36.14
N ASP A 12 14.71 32.47 -35.08
CA ASP A 12 15.77 33.48 -35.22
C ASP A 12 17.07 32.87 -35.76
N GLU A 13 18.07 33.71 -36.04
CA GLU A 13 19.38 33.29 -36.55
C GLU A 13 20.11 32.28 -35.63
N LYS A 14 19.64 32.12 -34.39
CA LYS A 14 20.17 31.19 -33.39
C LYS A 14 19.26 29.96 -33.19
N GLY A 15 18.16 29.86 -33.95
CA GLY A 15 17.23 28.74 -33.91
C GLY A 15 16.13 28.84 -32.84
N TYR A 16 15.94 29.99 -32.19
CA TYR A 16 14.88 30.16 -31.19
C TYR A 16 13.55 30.53 -31.84
N TYR A 17 12.49 29.84 -31.42
CA TYR A 17 11.11 30.24 -31.70
C TYR A 17 10.57 31.13 -30.57
N LYS A 18 9.99 32.28 -30.93
CA LYS A 18 9.29 33.17 -30.01
C LYS A 18 7.95 33.59 -30.60
N GLY A 19 6.88 32.88 -30.23
CA GLY A 19 5.52 33.17 -30.67
C GLY A 19 4.56 33.39 -29.50
N SER A 20 3.47 34.13 -29.76
CA SER A 20 2.31 34.26 -28.87
C SER A 20 1.17 33.29 -29.23
N ASP A 21 1.32 32.56 -30.33
CA ASP A 21 0.32 31.66 -30.92
C ASP A 21 0.64 30.19 -30.60
N ASP A 22 -0.27 29.29 -30.98
CA ASP A 22 -0.15 27.86 -30.75
C ASP A 22 1.06 27.26 -31.49
N LEU A 23 1.92 26.53 -30.77
CA LEU A 23 2.97 25.67 -31.33
C LEU A 23 2.46 24.24 -31.43
N THR A 24 2.33 23.73 -32.66
CA THR A 24 2.07 22.32 -32.94
C THR A 24 3.34 21.65 -33.44
N VAL A 25 3.76 20.57 -32.79
CA VAL A 25 4.86 19.70 -33.23
C VAL A 25 4.27 18.34 -33.59
N ASP A 26 4.20 18.03 -34.88
CA ASP A 26 3.61 16.78 -35.40
C ASP A 26 4.60 15.59 -35.37
N CYS A 27 5.81 15.81 -34.87
CA CYS A 27 6.89 14.83 -34.76
C CYS A 27 7.47 14.84 -33.33
N ASN A 28 8.65 14.23 -33.14
CA ASN A 28 9.34 14.27 -31.86
C ASN A 28 9.86 15.68 -31.55
N LEU A 29 9.64 16.13 -30.32
CA LEU A 29 10.32 17.29 -29.74
C LEU A 29 11.43 16.79 -28.81
N GLU A 30 12.69 16.99 -29.21
CA GLU A 30 13.85 16.71 -28.37
C GLU A 30 14.38 18.02 -27.77
N ILE A 31 14.67 17.99 -26.47
CA ILE A 31 15.24 19.13 -25.76
C ILE A 31 16.58 18.66 -25.19
N GLY A 32 17.67 19.10 -25.82
CA GLY A 32 19.03 18.68 -25.46
C GLY A 32 19.53 19.22 -24.10
N SER A 33 18.68 19.88 -23.33
CA SER A 33 18.97 20.49 -22.02
C SER A 33 17.67 20.58 -21.19
N GLU A 34 17.67 21.36 -20.11
CA GLU A 34 16.48 21.54 -19.25
C GLU A 34 15.53 22.63 -19.78
N ILE A 35 14.22 22.39 -19.69
CA ILE A 35 13.24 23.48 -19.76
C ILE A 35 13.23 24.19 -18.40
N ALA A 36 13.78 25.39 -18.31
CA ALA A 36 13.85 26.14 -17.05
C ALA A 36 12.48 26.38 -16.39
N VAL A 37 11.43 26.64 -17.19
CA VAL A 37 10.04 26.77 -16.71
C VAL A 37 9.08 26.22 -17.75
N PHE A 38 8.28 25.22 -17.37
CA PHE A 38 7.15 24.76 -18.16
C PHE A 38 5.84 25.06 -17.41
N ARG A 39 5.04 25.99 -17.93
CA ARG A 39 3.74 26.37 -17.33
C ARG A 39 2.62 26.18 -18.35
N LEU A 40 1.72 25.24 -18.06
CA LEU A 40 0.48 25.05 -18.80
C LEU A 40 -0.68 25.71 -18.05
N ARG A 41 -1.50 26.49 -18.75
CA ARG A 41 -2.78 27.03 -18.24
C ARG A 41 -3.97 26.12 -18.57
N GLY A 42 -3.79 25.17 -19.48
CA GLY A 42 -4.79 24.19 -19.88
C GLY A 42 -4.42 22.77 -19.43
N ASN A 43 -4.95 21.78 -20.15
CA ASN A 43 -4.72 20.37 -19.86
C ASN A 43 -3.41 19.88 -20.48
N LEU A 44 -2.70 19.00 -19.75
CA LEU A 44 -1.64 18.16 -20.30
C LEU A 44 -2.17 16.74 -20.42
N THR A 45 -2.14 16.18 -21.63
CA THR A 45 -2.36 14.76 -21.86
C THR A 45 -1.03 14.13 -22.24
N VAL A 46 -0.55 13.17 -21.44
CA VAL A 46 0.60 12.32 -21.78
C VAL A 46 0.07 10.91 -22.01
N THR A 47 0.25 10.38 -23.20
CA THR A 47 -0.22 9.04 -23.59
C THR A 47 0.81 7.94 -23.31
N GLY A 48 2.06 8.32 -23.03
CA GLY A 48 3.13 7.43 -22.59
C GLY A 48 3.50 7.60 -21.11
N ASP A 49 4.72 7.18 -20.75
CA ASP A 49 5.20 7.27 -19.39
C ASP A 49 5.57 8.71 -19.01
N MET A 50 5.16 9.14 -17.82
CA MET A 50 5.59 10.38 -17.19
C MET A 50 6.37 10.05 -15.92
N ALA A 51 7.63 10.45 -15.87
CA ALA A 51 8.44 10.40 -14.65
C ALA A 51 8.66 11.81 -14.11
N ALA A 52 8.12 12.10 -12.93
CA ALA A 52 8.42 13.33 -12.20
C ALA A 52 9.49 13.07 -11.12
N ARG A 53 10.60 13.81 -11.18
CA ARG A 53 11.62 13.81 -10.12
C ARG A 53 11.33 14.97 -9.18
N GLY A 54 10.84 14.67 -7.97
CA GLY A 54 10.49 15.68 -6.96
C GLY A 54 9.08 15.48 -6.39
N SER A 55 8.48 16.57 -5.92
CA SER A 55 7.13 16.57 -5.34
C SER A 55 6.06 16.69 -6.42
N ILE A 56 4.99 15.92 -6.28
CA ILE A 56 3.80 16.04 -7.14
C ILE A 56 2.68 16.66 -6.31
N VAL A 57 2.18 17.81 -6.75
CA VAL A 57 1.02 18.48 -6.15
C VAL A 57 -0.14 18.47 -7.14
N VAL A 58 -1.22 17.77 -6.81
CA VAL A 58 -2.44 17.73 -7.63
C VAL A 58 -3.52 18.59 -6.98
N GLY A 59 -3.91 19.66 -7.66
CA GLY A 59 -4.89 20.63 -7.18
C GLY A 59 -6.34 20.11 -7.14
N GLY A 60 -6.63 19.03 -7.86
CA GLY A 60 -7.95 18.39 -7.94
C GLY A 60 -7.85 16.89 -7.74
N TYR A 61 -8.41 16.13 -8.68
CA TYR A 61 -8.42 14.67 -8.66
C TYR A 61 -7.13 14.06 -9.23
N GLN A 62 -6.67 12.97 -8.64
CA GLN A 62 -5.63 12.13 -9.22
C GLN A 62 -6.18 10.73 -9.46
N ILE A 63 -6.14 10.26 -10.72
CA ILE A 63 -6.54 8.92 -11.09
C ILE A 63 -5.35 8.23 -11.76
N VAL A 64 -4.87 7.15 -11.17
CA VAL A 64 -3.78 6.32 -11.70
C VAL A 64 -4.35 4.94 -12.05
N ARG A 65 -4.28 4.56 -13.33
CA ARG A 65 -4.83 3.28 -13.82
C ARG A 65 -3.91 2.07 -13.61
N GLY A 66 -2.71 2.28 -13.09
CA GLY A 66 -1.76 1.24 -12.70
C GLY A 66 -1.11 1.56 -11.35
N ASN A 67 0.18 1.23 -11.23
CA ASN A 67 0.96 1.51 -10.04
C ASN A 67 1.36 2.99 -9.98
N GLN A 68 1.51 3.52 -8.78
CA GLN A 68 2.06 4.84 -8.53
C GLN A 68 3.31 4.76 -7.64
N ILE A 69 4.41 5.35 -8.09
CA ILE A 69 5.61 5.51 -7.28
C ILE A 69 5.93 7.00 -7.19
N VAL A 70 5.93 7.54 -5.97
CA VAL A 70 6.37 8.90 -5.68
C VAL A 70 7.61 8.81 -4.80
N ARG A 71 8.78 9.26 -5.26
CA ARG A 71 10.02 9.17 -4.47
C ARG A 71 10.08 10.18 -3.32
N GLY A 72 9.42 11.33 -3.46
CA GLY A 72 9.35 12.38 -2.46
C GLY A 72 7.97 12.48 -1.81
N TYR A 73 7.48 13.72 -1.69
CA TYR A 73 6.19 14.02 -1.08
C TYR A 73 5.05 13.99 -2.11
N GLN A 74 3.88 13.57 -1.65
CA GLN A 74 2.65 13.63 -2.43
C GLN A 74 1.59 14.45 -1.71
N SER A 75 1.02 15.44 -2.41
CA SER A 75 -0.14 16.20 -1.92
C SER A 75 -1.25 16.21 -2.96
N VAL A 76 -2.41 15.64 -2.62
CA VAL A 76 -3.63 15.67 -3.43
C VAL A 76 -4.70 16.46 -2.69
N ARG A 77 -5.24 17.52 -3.31
CA ARG A 77 -6.30 18.33 -2.66
C ARG A 77 -7.68 17.68 -2.76
N GLY A 78 -7.96 16.97 -3.86
CA GLY A 78 -9.22 16.28 -4.08
C GLY A 78 -9.15 14.79 -3.71
N TYR A 79 -9.86 13.98 -4.48
CA TYR A 79 -9.84 12.53 -4.37
C TYR A 79 -8.65 11.92 -5.13
N GLN A 80 -8.07 10.88 -4.53
CA GLN A 80 -7.03 10.06 -5.13
C GLN A 80 -7.54 8.63 -5.36
N SER A 81 -7.40 8.13 -6.58
CA SER A 81 -7.64 6.72 -6.92
C SER A 81 -6.42 6.11 -7.59
N VAL A 82 -5.91 5.01 -7.04
CA VAL A 82 -4.82 4.21 -7.63
C VAL A 82 -5.33 2.79 -7.83
N ARG A 83 -5.37 2.32 -9.09
CA ARG A 83 -5.86 0.98 -9.42
C ARG A 83 -4.86 -0.14 -9.13
N GLY A 84 -3.58 0.19 -9.06
CA GLY A 84 -2.52 -0.73 -8.67
C GLY A 84 -1.98 -0.42 -7.27
N ASN A 85 -0.71 -0.73 -7.06
CA ASN A 85 0.01 -0.45 -5.82
C ASN A 85 0.45 1.02 -5.77
N GLN A 86 0.51 1.56 -4.57
CA GLN A 86 1.01 2.91 -4.32
C GLN A 86 2.23 2.87 -3.38
N VAL A 87 3.32 3.50 -3.81
CA VAL A 87 4.52 3.70 -2.98
C VAL A 87 4.83 5.18 -2.90
N VAL A 88 4.92 5.71 -1.69
CA VAL A 88 5.34 7.09 -1.40
C VAL A 88 6.59 7.06 -0.52
N GLY A 89 7.69 7.60 -1.03
CA GLY A 89 9.00 7.59 -0.37
C GLY A 89 9.15 8.61 0.76
N GLY A 90 8.27 9.62 0.82
CA GLY A 90 8.17 10.60 1.91
C GLY A 90 6.77 10.59 2.54
N TYR A 91 6.31 11.79 2.94
CA TYR A 91 4.96 12.05 3.44
C TYR A 91 3.89 12.02 2.33
N GLN A 92 2.69 11.58 2.70
CA GLN A 92 1.50 11.65 1.85
C GLN A 92 0.38 12.46 2.52
N ILE A 93 -0.18 13.42 1.79
CA ILE A 93 -1.36 14.17 2.20
C ILE A 93 -2.43 14.06 1.11
N VAL A 94 -3.59 13.51 1.47
CA VAL A 94 -4.79 13.52 0.63
C VAL A 94 -5.87 14.27 1.40
N ARG A 95 -6.25 15.48 0.95
CA ARG A 95 -7.25 16.28 1.67
C ARG A 95 -8.68 15.75 1.49
N GLY A 96 -8.95 15.07 0.38
CA GLY A 96 -10.21 14.36 0.13
C GLY A 96 -10.14 12.88 0.53
N ASN A 97 -10.87 12.05 -0.22
CA ASN A 97 -10.85 10.60 -0.04
C ASN A 97 -9.67 9.96 -0.79
N GLN A 98 -9.27 8.77 -0.36
CA GLN A 98 -8.25 7.95 -0.99
C GLN A 98 -8.77 6.53 -1.22
N ASP A 99 -8.61 6.01 -2.44
CA ASP A 99 -8.89 4.62 -2.82
C ASP A 99 -7.65 4.01 -3.50
N VAL A 100 -7.03 3.02 -2.86
CA VAL A 100 -5.93 2.24 -3.41
C VAL A 100 -6.41 0.80 -3.54
N ARG A 101 -6.46 0.27 -4.77
CA ARG A 101 -6.91 -1.11 -5.01
C ARG A 101 -5.85 -2.18 -4.77
N GLY A 102 -4.57 -1.81 -4.81
CA GLY A 102 -3.47 -2.68 -4.45
C GLY A 102 -2.96 -2.40 -3.04
N ASP A 103 -1.69 -2.71 -2.83
CA ASP A 103 -0.97 -2.39 -1.59
C ASP A 103 -0.59 -0.91 -1.54
N GLN A 104 -0.54 -0.36 -0.33
CA GLN A 104 -0.06 0.98 -0.07
C GLN A 104 1.14 0.96 0.89
N SER A 105 2.23 1.59 0.48
CA SER A 105 3.39 1.85 1.34
C SER A 105 3.73 3.33 1.35
N VAL A 106 3.74 3.93 2.55
CA VAL A 106 4.16 5.31 2.78
C VAL A 106 5.31 5.28 3.78
N ARG A 107 6.51 5.72 3.39
CA ARG A 107 7.68 5.67 4.29
C ARG A 107 7.61 6.69 5.43
N GLY A 108 7.02 7.85 5.18
CA GLY A 108 6.78 8.87 6.19
C GLY A 108 5.37 8.80 6.77
N ASP A 109 4.89 9.93 7.27
CA ASP A 109 3.52 10.12 7.75
C ASP A 109 2.50 10.15 6.60
N GLN A 110 1.29 9.73 6.93
CA GLN A 110 0.13 9.75 6.06
C GLN A 110 -1.03 10.51 6.69
N VAL A 111 -1.58 11.48 5.96
CA VAL A 111 -2.79 12.20 6.36
C VAL A 111 -3.86 12.07 5.27
N VAL A 112 -5.01 11.51 5.64
CA VAL A 112 -6.21 11.47 4.79
C VAL A 112 -7.34 12.28 5.44
N GLY A 113 -7.78 13.32 4.75
CA GLY A 113 -8.80 14.25 5.23
C GLY A 113 -10.23 13.74 5.12
N GLY A 114 -10.46 12.72 4.28
CA GLY A 114 -11.74 12.04 4.13
C GLY A 114 -11.64 10.55 4.44
N TYR A 115 -12.34 9.73 3.66
CA TYR A 115 -12.30 8.27 3.73
C TYR A 115 -11.02 7.71 3.12
N GLN A 116 -10.51 6.65 3.72
CA GLN A 116 -9.41 5.86 3.16
C GLN A 116 -9.87 4.42 2.93
N ILE A 117 -9.66 3.93 1.72
CA ILE A 117 -9.83 2.53 1.35
C ILE A 117 -8.51 2.04 0.75
N VAL A 118 -7.95 0.97 1.32
CA VAL A 118 -6.81 0.23 0.77
C VAL A 118 -7.22 -1.23 0.67
N ARG A 119 -7.40 -1.78 -0.52
CA ARG A 119 -7.88 -3.17 -0.65
C ARG A 119 -6.81 -4.21 -0.36
N GLY A 120 -5.53 -3.86 -0.55
CA GLY A 120 -4.40 -4.69 -0.18
C GLY A 120 -3.90 -4.39 1.24
N ASN A 121 -2.61 -4.63 1.45
CA ASN A 121 -1.92 -4.29 2.68
C ASN A 121 -1.60 -2.80 2.75
N GLN A 122 -1.52 -2.27 3.97
CA GLN A 122 -1.08 -0.90 4.23
C GLN A 122 0.10 -0.88 5.19
N ASP A 123 1.21 -0.27 4.77
CA ASP A 123 2.37 -0.01 5.62
C ASP A 123 2.68 1.50 5.66
N VAL A 124 2.66 2.07 6.86
CA VAL A 124 3.00 3.47 7.13
C VAL A 124 4.18 3.51 8.09
N GLY A 125 5.31 4.04 7.60
CA GLY A 125 6.55 4.12 8.37
C GLY A 125 6.57 5.23 9.43
N GLY A 126 5.70 6.22 9.32
CA GLY A 126 5.50 7.30 10.31
C GLY A 126 4.12 7.26 10.97
N ASP A 127 3.61 8.44 11.30
CA ASP A 127 2.27 8.61 11.88
C ASP A 127 1.18 8.51 10.81
N GLN A 128 0.01 7.99 11.18
CA GLN A 128 -1.17 7.93 10.32
C GLN A 128 -2.35 8.66 10.94
N SER A 129 -2.95 9.58 10.19
CA SER A 129 -4.19 10.28 10.57
C SER A 129 -5.24 10.18 9.47
N VAL A 130 -6.38 9.55 9.77
CA VAL A 130 -7.57 9.51 8.90
C VAL A 130 -8.74 10.20 9.59
N ARG A 131 -9.27 11.26 8.98
CA ARG A 131 -10.41 12.01 9.56
C ARG A 131 -11.76 11.34 9.31
N GLY A 132 -11.91 10.60 8.22
CA GLY A 132 -13.10 9.80 7.92
C GLY A 132 -12.97 8.37 8.43
N ASN A 133 -13.68 7.44 7.77
CA ASN A 133 -13.50 6.00 8.01
C ASN A 133 -12.25 5.49 7.27
N GLN A 134 -11.67 4.43 7.82
CA GLN A 134 -10.58 3.69 7.22
C GLN A 134 -11.02 2.23 7.00
N ASP A 135 -10.83 1.72 5.79
CA ASP A 135 -11.02 0.32 5.43
C ASP A 135 -9.74 -0.21 4.76
N VAL A 136 -9.06 -1.13 5.43
CA VAL A 136 -7.89 -1.83 4.89
C VAL A 136 -8.26 -3.29 4.69
N GLY A 137 -8.20 -3.80 3.46
CA GLY A 137 -8.58 -5.17 3.11
C GLY A 137 -7.55 -6.23 3.54
N GLY A 138 -6.28 -5.85 3.66
CA GLY A 138 -5.19 -6.70 4.11
C GLY A 138 -4.69 -6.37 5.51
N ASP A 139 -3.41 -6.67 5.75
CA ASP A 139 -2.71 -6.31 6.97
C ASP A 139 -2.41 -4.81 7.00
N GLN A 140 -2.45 -4.24 8.21
CA GLN A 140 -2.09 -2.85 8.45
C GLN A 140 -0.93 -2.76 9.45
N SER A 141 0.10 -2.03 9.07
CA SER A 141 1.27 -1.69 9.87
C SER A 141 1.42 -0.18 9.92
N VAL A 142 1.45 0.39 11.12
CA VAL A 142 1.79 1.81 11.36
C VAL A 142 2.87 1.82 12.43
N ARG A 143 4.07 2.33 12.10
CA ARG A 143 5.19 2.36 13.05
C ARG A 143 5.10 3.51 14.04
N GLY A 144 4.46 4.61 13.64
CA GLY A 144 4.14 5.74 14.50
C GLY A 144 2.78 5.59 15.18
N ASN A 145 2.19 6.73 15.52
CA ASN A 145 0.84 6.81 16.07
C ASN A 145 -0.21 6.66 14.97
N GLN A 146 -1.30 5.95 15.27
CA GLN A 146 -2.46 5.86 14.41
C GLN A 146 -3.66 6.58 15.04
N SER A 147 -4.32 7.46 14.27
CA SER A 147 -5.58 8.09 14.65
C SER A 147 -6.60 7.99 13.51
N VAL A 148 -7.70 7.30 13.76
CA VAL A 148 -8.87 7.27 12.87
C VAL A 148 -10.04 7.87 13.65
N ARG A 149 -10.63 8.97 13.14
CA ARG A 149 -11.76 9.62 13.83
C ARG A 149 -13.10 8.95 13.54
N GLY A 150 -13.24 8.34 12.36
CA GLY A 150 -14.39 7.53 12.00
C GLY A 150 -14.21 6.07 12.41
N ASN A 151 -14.90 5.18 11.72
CA ASN A 151 -14.75 3.74 11.91
C ASN A 151 -13.45 3.24 11.25
N GLN A 152 -12.78 2.31 11.92
CA GLN A 152 -11.64 1.58 11.37
C GLN A 152 -12.02 0.11 11.18
N ILE A 153 -11.87 -0.37 9.95
CA ILE A 153 -11.97 -1.77 9.58
C ILE A 153 -10.63 -2.15 8.97
N VAL A 154 -10.02 -3.22 9.48
CA VAL A 154 -8.78 -3.77 8.94
C VAL A 154 -9.02 -5.25 8.72
N SER A 155 -9.48 -5.65 7.54
CA SER A 155 -9.86 -7.03 7.20
C SER A 155 -8.70 -8.04 7.26
N SER A 156 -7.52 -7.64 7.76
CA SER A 156 -6.61 -8.51 8.51
C SER A 156 -7.35 -9.46 9.47
N HIS A 157 -6.65 -10.46 9.98
CA HIS A 157 -7.18 -11.48 10.88
C HIS A 157 -7.69 -10.91 12.21
N HIS A 158 -8.91 -10.33 12.20
CA HIS A 158 -9.58 -9.79 13.38
C HIS A 158 -9.98 -10.94 14.28
N PHE A 159 -9.07 -11.34 15.16
CA PHE A 159 -9.37 -12.34 16.17
C PHE A 159 -10.51 -11.85 17.05
N CYS A 160 -11.60 -12.61 17.09
CA CYS A 160 -12.66 -12.40 18.07
C CYS A 160 -12.36 -13.17 19.37
N ARG A 161 -11.53 -14.22 19.32
CA ARG A 161 -11.04 -14.93 20.49
C ARG A 161 -9.65 -15.51 20.25
N ILE A 162 -8.77 -15.40 21.24
CA ILE A 162 -7.41 -15.95 21.21
C ILE A 162 -7.10 -16.77 22.46
N ARG A 163 -6.17 -17.70 22.31
CA ARG A 163 -5.37 -18.29 23.40
C ARG A 163 -3.90 -18.07 23.05
N HIS A 164 -3.16 -17.58 24.03
CA HIS A 164 -1.74 -17.30 23.89
C HIS A 164 -0.95 -18.28 24.75
N PHE A 165 0.07 -18.90 24.17
CA PHE A 165 0.94 -19.85 24.82
C PHE A 165 2.38 -19.41 24.72
N SER A 166 3.13 -19.65 25.79
CA SER A 166 4.57 -19.39 25.87
C SER A 166 5.25 -20.59 26.53
N GLY A 167 6.55 -20.78 26.28
CA GLY A 167 7.31 -21.89 26.86
C GLY A 167 7.08 -23.27 26.22
N LEU A 168 6.21 -23.37 25.20
CA LEU A 168 6.02 -24.62 24.44
C LEU A 168 7.15 -24.88 23.44
N TYR A 169 7.72 -23.80 22.89
CA TYR A 169 8.93 -23.78 22.06
C TYR A 169 9.56 -22.37 22.14
N PRO A 170 10.68 -22.07 21.43
CA PRO A 170 11.38 -20.79 21.56
C PRO A 170 10.57 -19.50 21.32
N TYR A 171 9.41 -19.55 20.65
CA TYR A 171 8.57 -18.38 20.39
C TYR A 171 7.18 -18.46 21.00
N HIS A 172 6.50 -17.32 20.99
CA HIS A 172 5.10 -17.20 21.33
C HIS A 172 4.21 -17.89 20.30
N ILE A 173 3.11 -18.46 20.79
CA ILE A 173 2.08 -19.07 19.96
C ILE A 173 0.74 -18.41 20.24
N VAL A 174 0.05 -18.00 19.19
CA VAL A 174 -1.34 -17.52 19.28
C VAL A 174 -2.23 -18.48 18.50
N ALA A 175 -3.16 -19.12 19.19
CA ALA A 175 -4.26 -19.85 18.58
C ALA A 175 -5.50 -18.96 18.61
N GLY A 176 -6.16 -18.74 17.48
CA GLY A 176 -7.29 -17.81 17.44
C GLY A 176 -8.33 -18.16 16.39
N ILE A 177 -9.52 -17.59 16.59
CA ILE A 177 -10.61 -17.59 15.59
C ILE A 177 -10.92 -16.14 15.23
N THR A 178 -11.01 -15.86 13.93
CA THR A 178 -11.29 -14.53 13.39
C THR A 178 -12.79 -14.29 13.31
N LYS A 179 -13.20 -13.02 13.11
CA LYS A 179 -14.62 -12.62 13.02
C LYS A 179 -15.40 -13.31 11.89
N ASP A 180 -14.73 -13.72 10.82
CA ASP A 180 -15.26 -14.52 9.71
C ASP A 180 -15.24 -16.04 9.98
N GLY A 181 -14.84 -16.46 11.18
CA GLY A 181 -14.86 -17.86 11.61
C GLY A 181 -13.62 -18.68 11.22
N VAL A 182 -12.62 -18.04 10.59
CA VAL A 182 -11.38 -18.71 10.20
C VAL A 182 -10.50 -18.95 11.42
N ARG A 183 -10.03 -20.18 11.59
CA ARG A 183 -9.11 -20.55 12.67
C ARG A 183 -7.69 -20.43 12.20
N ARG A 184 -6.85 -19.78 13.01
CA ARG A 184 -5.45 -19.49 12.68
C ARG A 184 -4.54 -19.83 13.84
N VAL A 185 -3.31 -20.19 13.49
CA VAL A 185 -2.21 -20.39 14.43
C VAL A 185 -1.06 -19.49 14.01
N HIS A 186 -0.59 -18.68 14.96
CA HIS A 186 0.57 -17.83 14.83
C HIS A 186 1.75 -18.49 15.55
N MET A 187 2.82 -18.79 14.82
CA MET A 187 4.06 -19.38 15.33
C MET A 187 5.22 -18.40 15.08
N GLY A 188 5.58 -17.58 16.06
CA GLY A 188 6.64 -16.57 15.89
C GLY A 188 6.20 -15.40 15.00
N CYS A 189 6.72 -15.32 13.77
CA CYS A 189 6.26 -14.35 12.75
C CYS A 189 5.35 -14.99 11.69
N LEU A 190 5.12 -16.31 11.76
CA LEU A 190 4.34 -17.05 10.76
C LEU A 190 2.89 -17.15 11.19
N GLN A 191 2.00 -16.47 10.45
CA GLN A 191 0.58 -16.44 10.74
C GLN A 191 -0.22 -17.04 9.59
N HIS A 192 -0.72 -18.26 9.79
CA HIS A 192 -1.50 -18.97 8.78
C HIS A 192 -2.82 -19.50 9.35
N SER A 193 -3.80 -19.66 8.47
CA SER A 193 -5.00 -20.45 8.77
C SER A 193 -4.62 -21.91 8.97
N ILE A 194 -5.47 -22.68 9.64
CA ILE A 194 -5.24 -24.13 9.79
C ILE A 194 -5.13 -24.80 8.41
N GLU A 195 -5.95 -24.40 7.44
CA GLU A 195 -5.93 -24.93 6.07
C GLU A 195 -4.62 -24.58 5.34
N GLU A 196 -4.12 -23.35 5.49
CA GLU A 196 -2.82 -22.93 4.94
C GLU A 196 -1.67 -23.72 5.58
N TRP A 197 -1.69 -23.91 6.91
CA TRP A 197 -0.71 -24.74 7.61
C TRP A 197 -0.70 -26.18 7.11
N GLU A 198 -1.86 -26.76 6.79
CA GLU A 198 -1.98 -28.11 6.24
C GLU A 198 -1.44 -28.22 4.81
N LYS A 199 -1.54 -27.15 4.00
CA LYS A 199 -0.96 -27.09 2.65
C LYS A 199 0.56 -26.89 2.68
N ILE A 200 1.05 -26.03 3.58
CA ILE A 200 2.48 -25.71 3.68
C ILE A 200 3.23 -26.84 4.38
N GLY A 201 2.66 -27.41 5.45
CA GLY A 201 3.34 -28.34 6.35
C GLY A 201 4.18 -27.60 7.40
N ILE A 202 4.02 -27.95 8.68
CA ILE A 202 4.77 -27.29 9.77
C ILE A 202 6.29 -27.44 9.57
N ARG A 203 6.78 -28.58 9.07
CA ARG A 203 8.21 -28.87 8.87
C ARG A 203 8.82 -28.00 7.76
N ASP A 204 8.07 -27.72 6.70
CA ASP A 204 8.55 -26.97 5.53
C ASP A 204 8.38 -25.44 5.67
N SER A 205 7.68 -24.98 6.71
CA SER A 205 7.35 -23.57 6.88
C SER A 205 8.49 -22.66 7.38
N ASN A 206 9.52 -23.20 8.03
CA ASN A 206 10.70 -22.43 8.49
C ASN A 206 11.96 -23.31 8.58
N PRO A 207 12.40 -23.93 7.48
CA PRO A 207 13.51 -24.89 7.49
C PRO A 207 14.85 -24.24 7.85
N ARG A 208 14.98 -22.92 7.69
CA ARG A 208 16.20 -22.18 8.05
C ARG A 208 16.48 -22.21 9.55
N GLU A 209 15.43 -22.15 10.37
CA GLU A 209 15.55 -22.08 11.82
C GLU A 209 15.16 -23.38 12.52
N PHE A 210 14.21 -24.11 11.93
CA PHE A 210 13.73 -25.40 12.40
C PHE A 210 13.76 -26.38 11.23
N PRO A 211 14.96 -26.86 10.84
CA PRO A 211 15.10 -27.86 9.79
C PRO A 211 14.40 -29.17 10.19
N ASP A 212 13.95 -29.92 9.20
CA ASP A 212 13.41 -31.28 9.42
C ASP A 212 14.55 -32.30 9.57
N ASP A 213 15.30 -32.17 10.66
CA ASP A 213 16.51 -32.95 10.95
C ASP A 213 16.32 -33.97 12.08
N GLY A 214 15.10 -34.10 12.60
CA GLY A 214 14.77 -34.96 13.74
C GLY A 214 15.35 -34.46 15.08
N SER A 215 15.87 -33.23 15.15
CA SER A 215 16.36 -32.66 16.41
C SER A 215 15.21 -32.40 17.39
N GLU A 216 15.52 -32.44 18.69
CA GLU A 216 14.54 -32.14 19.74
C GLU A 216 13.90 -30.75 19.56
N ARG A 217 14.67 -29.78 19.05
CA ARG A 217 14.16 -28.44 18.73
C ARG A 217 13.13 -28.47 17.60
N SER A 218 13.37 -29.26 16.55
CA SER A 218 12.44 -29.42 15.44
C SER A 218 11.16 -30.12 15.90
N GLU A 219 11.30 -31.23 16.63
CA GLU A 219 10.17 -31.99 17.17
C GLU A 219 9.34 -31.19 18.19
N GLN A 220 9.99 -30.41 19.04
CA GLN A 220 9.31 -29.51 19.98
C GLN A 220 8.43 -28.50 19.24
N ARG A 221 8.92 -27.91 18.14
CA ARG A 221 8.12 -26.97 17.33
C ARG A 221 6.89 -27.65 16.72
N VAL A 222 7.03 -28.89 16.23
CA VAL A 222 5.92 -29.67 15.69
C VAL A 222 4.87 -29.95 16.77
N ARG A 223 5.30 -30.43 17.96
CA ARG A 223 4.37 -30.66 19.09
C ARG A 223 3.68 -29.38 19.55
N ALA A 224 4.40 -28.26 19.59
CA ALA A 224 3.86 -26.97 19.98
C ALA A 224 2.81 -26.46 18.96
N PHE A 225 3.05 -26.65 17.66
CA PHE A 225 2.08 -26.37 16.61
C PHE A 225 0.83 -27.24 16.75
N GLU A 226 0.98 -28.57 16.89
CA GLU A 226 -0.17 -29.47 17.01
C GLU A 226 -1.03 -29.15 18.23
N PHE A 227 -0.40 -28.86 19.37
CA PHE A 227 -1.10 -28.37 20.55
C PHE A 227 -1.92 -27.12 20.23
N ALA A 228 -1.31 -26.10 19.64
CA ALA A 228 -1.99 -24.85 19.32
C ALA A 228 -3.09 -24.99 18.26
N LYS A 229 -2.90 -25.88 17.27
CA LYS A 229 -3.93 -26.25 16.28
C LYS A 229 -5.16 -26.81 16.99
N GLN A 230 -4.99 -27.74 17.92
CA GLN A 230 -6.10 -28.28 18.70
C GLN A 230 -6.79 -27.20 19.55
N GLU A 231 -6.02 -26.29 20.13
CA GLU A 231 -6.57 -25.19 20.92
C GLU A 231 -7.37 -24.19 20.06
N ALA A 232 -6.92 -23.90 18.84
CA ALA A 232 -7.65 -23.07 17.88
C ALA A 232 -8.97 -23.74 17.45
N LEU A 233 -8.97 -25.06 17.22
CA LEU A 233 -10.17 -25.83 16.88
C LEU A 233 -11.24 -25.79 17.98
N LYS A 234 -10.84 -25.74 19.25
CA LYS A 234 -11.75 -25.61 20.41
C LYS A 234 -12.38 -24.23 20.55
N LEU A 235 -11.86 -23.20 19.88
CA LEU A 235 -12.43 -21.86 19.97
C LEU A 235 -13.80 -21.80 19.29
N LYS A 236 -14.74 -21.15 19.98
CA LYS A 236 -16.08 -20.86 19.50
C LYS A 236 -16.19 -19.37 19.22
N MET A 237 -16.98 -19.02 18.19
CA MET A 237 -17.41 -17.65 17.97
C MET A 237 -18.11 -17.14 19.23
N PRO A 238 -17.88 -15.88 19.63
CA PRO A 238 -18.72 -15.26 20.65
C PRO A 238 -20.17 -15.29 20.19
N GLU A 239 -21.09 -15.62 21.10
CA GLU A 239 -22.52 -15.45 20.86
C GLU A 239 -22.76 -13.98 20.58
N THR A 240 -23.46 -13.65 19.49
CA THR A 240 -23.87 -12.28 19.21
C THR A 240 -24.72 -11.80 20.37
N GLU A 241 -24.20 -10.88 21.18
CA GLU A 241 -25.03 -10.06 22.06
C GLU A 241 -26.04 -9.36 21.15
N GLN A 242 -27.32 -9.72 21.33
CA GLN A 242 -28.46 -9.10 20.64
C GLN A 242 -28.65 -7.66 21.09
#